data_AF-A0A9Q0Z4M1-F1
#
_entry.id   AF-A0A9Q0Z4M1-F1
#
_cell.length_a   1.000
_cell.length_b   1.000
_cell.length_c   1.000
_cell.angle_alpha   90.00
_cell.angle_beta   90.00
_cell.angle_gamma   90.00
#
_symmetry.space_group_name_H-M   'P 1'
#
loop_
_entity.id
_entity.type
_entity.pdbx_description
1 polymer ?
#
loop_
_entity_poly.entity_id
_entity_poly.type
_entity_poly.pdbx_seq_one_letter_code
_entity_poly.pdbx_strand_id
1 'polypeptide(L)'
;MVLYKQKKNQAAKGNRFLISVTVLGSAGPIRFVVNEEELVVAVIDTALKSYAREGRLPILGSDLNDFLLYCPNAGSDAISPWETIGSLGARNFMLCKKPQNLKGGGG
;
A
#
# COMPACT_ATOMS: atom_id res chain seq x y z
N MET A 1 -17.89 15.74 -21.91
CA MET A 1 -18.39 15.34 -20.58
C MET A 1 -17.75 14.02 -20.21
N VAL A 2 -16.74 14.02 -19.34
CA VAL A 2 -16.06 12.78 -18.91
C VAL A 2 -16.83 12.23 -17.72
N LEU A 3 -17.47 11.07 -17.91
CA LEU A 3 -18.23 10.39 -16.87
C LEU A 3 -17.24 9.90 -15.79
N TYR A 4 -17.14 10.63 -14.68
CA TYR A 4 -16.50 10.09 -13.48
C TYR A 4 -17.36 8.96 -12.97
N LYS A 5 -16.95 7.72 -13.26
CA LYS A 5 -17.56 6.50 -12.72
C LYS A 5 -17.34 6.52 -11.20
N GLN A 6 -18.31 7.08 -10.47
CA GLN A 6 -18.34 7.01 -9.02
C GLN A 6 -18.41 5.54 -8.64
N LYS A 7 -17.26 4.99 -8.22
CA LYS A 7 -17.21 3.69 -7.55
C LYS A 7 -18.05 3.85 -6.30
N LYS A 8 -19.23 3.21 -6.29
CA LYS A 8 -20.14 3.11 -5.15
C LYS A 8 -19.30 2.71 -3.94
N ASN A 9 -18.99 3.67 -3.07
CA ASN A 9 -18.58 3.37 -1.71
C ASN A 9 -19.83 2.80 -1.05
N GLN A 10 -20.01 1.49 -1.16
CA GLN A 10 -20.80 0.79 -0.15
C GLN A 10 -20.22 1.27 1.16
N ALA A 11 -21.03 1.98 1.94
CA ALA A 11 -20.67 2.32 3.30
C ALA A 11 -20.65 0.99 4.07
N ALA A 12 -19.56 0.24 3.89
CA ALA A 12 -19.23 -0.88 4.73
C ALA A 12 -19.27 -0.31 6.15
N LYS A 13 -20.06 -0.96 6.98
CA LYS A 13 -20.25 -0.68 8.39
C LYS A 13 -18.98 -1.06 9.18
N GLY A 14 -17.81 -0.74 8.62
CA GLY A 14 -16.50 -1.08 9.13
C GLY A 14 -15.85 0.19 9.67
N ASN A 15 -15.16 0.05 10.81
CA ASN A 15 -14.44 1.17 11.39
C ASN A 15 -13.39 1.66 10.38
N ARG A 16 -13.48 2.92 10.01
CA ARG A 16 -12.48 3.55 9.15
C ARG A 16 -11.42 4.18 10.02
N PHE A 17 -10.17 4.02 9.63
CA PHE A 17 -9.07 4.63 10.36
C PHE A 17 -8.01 5.15 9.40
N LEU A 18 -7.28 6.15 9.89
CA LEU A 18 -6.17 6.74 9.17
C LEU A 18 -4.94 5.87 9.35
N ILE A 19 -4.30 5.52 8.23
CA ILE A 19 -2.99 4.86 8.23
C ILE A 19 -1.93 5.76 7.59
N SER A 20 -0.68 5.55 7.98
CA SER A 20 0.51 6.15 7.39
C SER A 20 1.34 5.04 6.75
N VAL A 21 1.58 5.15 5.45
CA VAL A 21 2.41 4.21 4.69
C VAL A 21 3.69 4.92 4.26
N THR A 22 4.83 4.49 4.80
CA THR A 22 6.15 4.98 4.41
C THR A 22 6.71 4.10 3.32
N VAL A 23 6.96 4.66 2.14
CA VAL A 23 7.65 3.94 1.07
C VAL A 23 9.16 4.01 1.30
N LEU A 24 9.85 2.89 1.19
CA LEU A 24 11.32 2.86 1.27
C LEU A 24 11.93 3.78 0.19
N GLY A 25 12.77 4.75 0.60
CA GLY A 25 13.41 5.72 -0.30
C GLY A 25 12.57 6.96 -0.62
N SER A 26 11.35 7.07 -0.10
CA SER A 26 10.50 8.27 -0.21
C SER A 26 10.90 9.36 0.78
N ALA A 27 10.62 10.62 0.46
CA ALA A 27 10.81 11.77 1.33
C ALA A 27 9.90 11.78 2.58
N GLY A 28 8.85 10.95 2.62
CA GLY A 28 7.96 10.86 3.79
C GLY A 28 6.86 9.81 3.65
N PRO A 29 5.96 9.70 4.64
CA PRO A 29 4.79 8.83 4.58
C PRO A 29 3.69 9.41 3.69
N ILE A 30 2.85 8.53 3.16
CA ILE A 30 1.55 8.87 2.57
C ILE A 30 0.48 8.50 3.57
N ARG A 31 -0.53 9.37 3.75
CA ARG A 31 -1.61 9.15 4.71
C ARG A 31 -2.94 9.08 4.00
N PHE A 32 -3.69 8.02 4.27
CA PHE A 32 -5.03 7.84 3.73
C PHE A 32 -5.89 6.99 4.66
N VAL A 33 -7.20 7.06 4.45
CA VAL A 33 -8.20 6.35 5.26
C VAL A 33 -8.49 5.00 4.60
N VAL A 34 -8.46 3.94 5.40
CA VAL A 34 -8.81 2.57 5.01
C VAL A 34 -9.93 2.03 5.89
N ASN A 35 -10.61 0.99 5.42
CA ASN A 35 -11.56 0.24 6.23
C ASN A 35 -10.83 -0.89 6.96
N GLU A 36 -11.28 -1.24 8.17
CA GLU A 36 -10.74 -2.35 8.97
C GLU A 36 -10.72 -3.69 8.21
N GLU A 37 -11.77 -3.95 7.42
CA GLU A 37 -11.98 -5.17 6.65
C GLU A 37 -11.19 -5.18 5.31
N GLU A 38 -10.44 -4.13 5.00
CA GLU A 38 -9.75 -4.01 3.73
C GLU A 38 -8.50 -4.89 3.69
N LEU A 39 -8.34 -5.64 2.59
CA LEU A 39 -7.19 -6.51 2.41
C LEU A 39 -5.92 -5.71 2.18
N VAL A 40 -4.79 -6.24 2.66
CA VAL A 40 -3.47 -5.64 2.50
C VAL A 40 -3.13 -5.39 1.02
N VAL A 41 -3.51 -6.28 0.11
CA VAL A 41 -3.33 -6.07 -1.34
C VAL A 41 -4.04 -4.81 -1.86
N ALA A 42 -5.23 -4.49 -1.35
CA ALA A 42 -5.97 -3.28 -1.73
C ALA A 42 -5.34 -2.02 -1.11
N VAL A 43 -4.77 -2.13 0.09
CA VAL A 43 -4.02 -1.06 0.73
C VAL A 43 -2.74 -0.74 -0.06
N ILE A 44 -2.01 -1.75 -0.53
CA ILE A 44 -0.83 -1.58 -1.40
C ILE A 44 -1.22 -0.85 -2.70
N ASP A 45 -2.28 -1.29 -3.37
CA ASP A 45 -2.78 -0.65 -4.60
C ASP A 45 -3.13 0.83 -4.37
N THR A 46 -3.83 1.12 -3.27
CA THR A 46 -4.20 2.49 -2.90
C THR A 46 -2.97 3.34 -2.57
N ALA A 47 -1.98 2.76 -1.88
CA ALA A 47 -0.73 3.44 -1.57
C ALA A 47 0.06 3.79 -2.84
N LEU A 48 0.21 2.84 -3.79
CA LEU A 48 0.91 3.08 -5.06
C LEU A 48 0.21 4.14 -5.92
N LYS A 49 -1.13 4.08 -6.00
CA LYS A 49 -1.92 5.08 -6.72
C LYS A 49 -1.78 6.47 -6.09
N SER A 50 -1.82 6.55 -4.76
CA SER A 50 -1.66 7.82 -4.04
C SER A 50 -0.24 8.37 -4.22
N TYR A 51 0.76 7.49 -4.15
CA TYR A 51 2.16 7.83 -4.38
C TYR A 51 2.40 8.44 -5.76
N ALA A 52 1.87 7.80 -6.81
CA ALA A 52 1.96 8.29 -8.18
C ALA A 52 1.20 9.60 -8.38
N ARG A 53 0.03 9.75 -7.74
CA ARG A 53 -0.76 11.00 -7.78
C ARG A 53 -0.06 12.18 -7.12
N GLU A 54 0.70 11.92 -6.07
CA GLU A 54 1.51 12.94 -5.41
C GLU A 54 2.81 13.27 -6.17
N GLY A 55 3.13 12.53 -7.25
CA GLY A 55 4.34 12.77 -8.05
C GLY A 55 5.64 12.49 -7.30
N ARG A 56 5.61 11.55 -6.35
CA ARG A 56 6.75 11.26 -5.47
C ARG A 56 7.86 10.50 -6.20
N LEU A 57 9.08 10.63 -5.66
CA LEU A 57 10.28 9.92 -6.10
C LEU A 57 10.81 9.02 -4.97
N PRO A 58 11.32 7.81 -5.30
CA PRO A 58 11.51 7.24 -6.64
C PRO A 58 10.21 6.84 -7.35
N ILE A 59 10.21 6.81 -8.69
CA ILE A 59 9.06 6.33 -9.47
C ILE A 59 8.87 4.84 -9.21
N LEU A 60 7.70 4.48 -8.69
CA LEU A 60 7.32 3.10 -8.41
C LEU A 60 6.62 2.48 -9.62
N GLY A 61 6.75 1.16 -9.76
CA GLY A 61 5.97 0.39 -10.73
C GLY A 61 4.50 0.27 -10.35
N SER A 62 3.69 -0.29 -11.26
CA SER A 62 2.25 -0.53 -11.03
C SER A 62 1.92 -1.97 -10.61
N ASP A 63 2.90 -2.88 -10.63
CA ASP A 63 2.66 -4.28 -10.24
C ASP A 63 2.64 -4.42 -8.72
N LEU A 64 1.51 -4.87 -8.18
CA LEU A 64 1.31 -5.09 -6.74
C LEU A 64 2.21 -6.21 -6.20
N ASN A 65 2.54 -7.20 -7.03
CA ASN A 65 3.32 -8.36 -6.60
C ASN A 65 4.79 -8.01 -6.34
N ASP A 66 5.25 -6.88 -6.88
CA ASP A 66 6.58 -6.35 -6.64
C ASP A 66 6.72 -5.66 -5.27
N PHE A 67 5.65 -5.56 -4.49
CA PHE A 67 5.68 -4.86 -3.22
C PHE A 67 5.29 -5.75 -2.05
N LEU A 68 5.85 -5.42 -0.88
CA LEU A 68 5.53 -6.01 0.40
C LEU A 68 5.22 -4.90 1.39
N LEU A 69 4.21 -5.14 2.22
CA LEU A 69 3.85 -4.25 3.32
C LEU A 69 4.37 -4.86 4.63
N TYR A 70 5.05 -4.05 5.43
CA TYR A 70 5.57 -4.42 6.74
C TYR A 70 4.85 -3.64 7.83
N CYS A 71 4.57 -4.32 8.94
CA CYS A 71 4.01 -3.73 10.14
C CYS A 71 5.12 -3.69 11.21
N PRO A 72 5.44 -2.53 11.81
CA PRO A 72 6.41 -2.44 12.90
C PRO A 72 6.09 -3.36 14.09
N ASN A 73 4.80 -3.64 14.30
CA ASN A 73 4.31 -4.45 15.42
C ASN A 73 4.33 -5.95 15.12
N ALA A 74 4.49 -6.36 13.86
CA ALA A 74 4.42 -7.77 13.43
C ALA A 74 5.80 -8.44 13.27
N GLY A 75 6.89 -7.79 13.70
CA GLY A 75 8.25 -8.29 13.51
C GLY A 75 8.82 -7.95 12.13
N SER A 76 9.84 -8.70 11.69
CA SER A 76 10.52 -8.48 10.40
C SER A 76 9.79 -9.09 9.20
N ASP A 77 8.68 -9.78 9.42
CA ASP A 77 7.99 -10.52 8.37
C ASP A 77 7.00 -9.62 7.63
N ALA A 78 6.89 -9.87 6.32
CA ALA A 78 5.93 -9.17 5.49
C ALA A 78 4.51 -9.64 5.83
N ILE A 79 3.57 -8.71 5.82
CA ILE A 79 2.16 -9.01 6.04
C ILE A 79 1.62 -9.79 4.83
N SER A 80 0.83 -10.82 5.09
CA SER A 80 0.15 -11.57 4.03
C SER A 80 -0.78 -10.63 3.22
N PRO A 81 -0.73 -10.67 1.87
CA PRO A 81 -1.62 -9.86 1.03
C PRO A 81 -3.12 -10.12 1.26
N TRP A 82 -3.45 -11.29 1.82
CA TRP A 82 -4.80 -11.77 2.08
C TRP A 82 -5.30 -11.48 3.49
N GLU A 83 -4.47 -10.89 4.34
CA GLU A 83 -4.89 -10.42 5.66
C GLU A 83 -5.60 -9.08 5.57
N THR A 84 -6.49 -8.84 6.54
CA THR A 84 -7.15 -7.54 6.72
C THR A 84 -6.22 -6.56 7.41
N ILE A 85 -6.20 -5.30 6.99
CA ILE A 85 -5.34 -4.28 7.60
C ILE A 85 -5.71 -4.01 9.07
N GLY A 86 -6.99 -4.19 9.43
CA GLY A 86 -7.50 -4.00 10.78
C GLY A 86 -6.96 -4.98 11.81
N SER A 87 -6.79 -6.25 11.44
CA SER A 87 -6.32 -7.31 12.36
C SER A 87 -4.91 -7.09 12.87
N LEU A 88 -4.13 -6.23 12.19
CA LEU A 88 -2.75 -5.90 12.57
C LEU A 88 -2.66 -4.93 13.74
N GLY A 89 -3.76 -4.22 14.07
CA GLY A 89 -3.81 -3.24 15.16
C GLY A 89 -2.84 -2.05 14.98
N ALA A 90 -2.27 -1.88 13.79
CA ALA A 90 -1.25 -0.89 13.50
C ALA A 90 -1.77 0.25 12.62
N ARG A 91 -1.16 1.42 12.75
CA ARG A 91 -1.47 2.61 11.92
C ARG A 91 -0.31 3.07 11.07
N ASN A 92 0.89 2.53 11.28
CA ASN A 92 2.08 2.87 10.53
C ASN A 92 2.57 1.62 9.83
N PHE A 93 2.80 1.73 8.53
CA PHE A 93 3.23 0.63 7.68
C PHE A 93 4.40 1.06 6.82
N MET A 94 5.22 0.10 6.42
CA MET A 94 6.33 0.33 5.51
C MET A 94 6.11 -0.44 4.22
N LEU A 95 6.10 0.26 3.09
CA LEU A 95 5.96 -0.34 1.76
C LEU A 95 7.35 -0.47 1.15
N CYS A 96 7.76 -1.70 0.88
CA CYS A 96 9.05 -2.02 0.29
C CYS A 96 8.85 -2.67 -1.07
N LYS A 97 9.67 -2.28 -2.04
CA LYS A 97 9.78 -3.01 -3.29
C LYS A 97 10.61 -4.27 -3.04
N LYS A 98 10.11 -5.43 -3.46
CA LYS A 98 10.87 -6.68 -3.48
C LYS A 98 12.12 -6.49 -4.34
N PRO A 99 13.26 -7.06 -3.94
CA PRO A 99 14.38 -7.16 -4.85
C PRO A 99 13.92 -8.02 -6.03
N GLN A 100 13.68 -7.38 -7.18
CA GLN A 100 13.64 -8.10 -8.43
C GLN A 100 15.01 -8.77 -8.54
N ASN A 101 15.04 -10.10 -8.58
CA ASN A 101 16.29 -10.80 -8.90
C ASN A 101 16.81 -10.13 -10.17
N LEU A 102 17.92 -9.38 -10.05
CA LEU A 102 18.64 -8.88 -11.19
C LEU A 102 18.99 -10.13 -12.00
N LYS A 103 18.19 -10.46 -13.02
CA LYS A 103 18.72 -11.24 -14.12
C LYS A 103 19.83 -10.37 -14.68
N GLY A 104 21.06 -10.76 -14.36
CA GLY A 104 22.27 -10.05 -14.75
C GLY A 104 22.18 -9.70 -16.24
N GLY A 105 22.39 -8.42 -16.54
CA GLY A 105 22.73 -7.99 -17.88
C GLY A 105 24.11 -8.55 -18.21
N GLY A 106 24.14 -9.78 -18.73
CA GLY A 106 25.24 -10.25 -19.57
C GLY A 106 25.03 -9.66 -20.96
N GLY A 107 25.80 -8.63 -21.27
CA GLY A 107 26.06 -8.14 -22.62
C GLY A 107 27.56 -8.09 -22.82
#